data_AF-A0A530R261-F1
#
_entry.id   AF-A0A530R261-F1
#
_cell.length_a   1.000
_cell.length_b   1.000
_cell.length_c   1.000
_cell.angle_alpha   90.00
_cell.angle_beta   90.00
_cell.angle_gamma   90.00
#
_symmetry.space_group_name_H-M   'P 1'
#
loop_
_entity.id
_entity.type
_entity.pdbx_description
1 polymer ?
#
loop_
_entity_poly.entity_id
_entity_poly.type
_entity_poly.pdbx_seq_one_letter_code
_entity_poly.pdbx_strand_id
1 'polypeptide(L)' 'MDSLIFRLGLALAIGLLVGLERGWRERDAPEGSRTAGIRTFGISGLLGGLIAALADALDAVSVLVGGFIVFAAIFAWYKV' A
#
# COMPACT_ATOMS: atom_id res chain seq x y z
N MET A 1 -4.72 3.66 -22.00
CA MET A 1 -4.25 2.50 -21.23
C MET A 1 -2.87 2.75 -20.64
N ASP A 2 -2.00 3.46 -21.36
CA ASP A 2 -0.64 3.81 -20.90
C ASP A 2 -0.62 4.61 -19.58
N SER A 3 -1.57 5.53 -19.41
CA SER A 3 -1.70 6.32 -18.17
C SER A 3 -2.07 5.48 -16.95
N LEU A 4 -2.86 4.43 -17.12
CA LEU A 4 -3.27 3.55 -16.01
C LEU A 4 -2.10 2.69 -15.54
N ILE A 5 -1.38 2.07 -16.49
CA ILE A 5 -0.18 1.27 -16.18
C ILE A 5 0.87 2.16 -15.49
N PHE A 6 1.05 3.40 -15.95
CA PHE A 6 1.97 4.35 -15.31
C PHE A 6 1.52 4.71 -13.89
N ARG A 7 0.23 4.95 -13.65
CA ARG A 7 -0.31 5.22 -12.31
C ARG A 7 -0.15 4.03 -11.36
N LEU A 8 -0.39 2.81 -11.84
CA LEU A 8 -0.18 1.59 -11.05
C LEU A 8 1.31 1.34 -10.77
N GLY A 9 2.17 1.57 -11.76
CA GLY A 9 3.62 1.52 -11.61
C GLY A 9 4.13 2.54 -10.59
N LEU A 10 3.59 3.76 -10.62
CA LEU A 10 3.90 4.81 -9.64
C LEU A 10 3.43 4.43 -8.24
N ALA A 11 2.22 3.89 -8.10
CA ALA A 11 1.70 3.42 -6.82
C ALA A 11 2.55 2.29 -6.22
N LEU A 12 3.00 1.35 -7.06
CA LEU A 12 3.94 0.30 -6.67
C LEU A 12 5.29 0.89 -6.25
N ALA A 13 5.84 1.81 -7.05
CA ALA A 13 7.13 2.46 -6.76
C ALA A 13 7.10 3.22 -5.44
N ILE A 14 6.03 3.94 -5.14
CA ILE A 14 5.82 4.62 -3.85
C ILE A 14 5.79 3.60 -2.72
N GLY A 15 5.04 2.50 -2.88
CA GLY A 15 5.01 1.42 -1.89
C GLY A 15 6.38 0.80 -1.63
N LEU A 16 7.14 0.51 -2.68
CA LEU A 16 8.51 -0.02 -2.56
C LEU A 16 9.46 0.98 -1.89
N LEU A 17 9.35 2.27 -2.22
CA LEU A 17 10.16 3.33 -1.61
C LEU A 17 9.92 3.42 -0.10
N VAL A 18 8.65 3.44 0.33
CA VAL A 18 8.28 3.43 1.76
C VAL A 18 8.85 2.19 2.45
N GLY A 19 8.71 1.02 1.82
CA GLY A 19 9.23 -0.23 2.35
C GLY A 19 10.75 -0.30 2.43
N LEU A 20 11.45 0.35 1.50
CA LEU A 20 12.90 0.47 1.50
C LEU A 20 13.37 1.35 2.66
N GLU A 21 12.83 2.57 2.78
CA GLU A 21 13.16 3.51 3.86
C GLU A 21 12.91 2.89 5.24
N ARG A 22 11.76 2.26 5.43
CA ARG A 22 11.42 1.51 6.66
C ARG A 22 12.41 0.38 6.92
N GLY A 23 12.71 -0.40 5.88
CA GLY A 23 13.65 -1.51 5.95
C GLY A 23 15.09 -1.09 6.25
N TRP A 24 15.50 0.13 5.89
CA TRP A 24 16.77 0.74 6.28
C TRP A 24 16.73 1.29 7.71
N ARG A 25 15.63 1.95 8.10
CA ARG A 25 15.44 2.51 9.44
C ARG A 25 15.38 1.44 10.54
N GLU A 26 14.79 0.30 10.23
CA GLU A 26 14.60 -0.83 11.17
C GLU A 26 15.73 -1.87 11.09
N ARG A 27 16.89 -1.53 10.50
CA ARG A 27 18.04 -2.46 10.41
C ARG A 27 18.63 -2.81 11.76
N ASP A 28 18.72 -1.82 12.64
CA ASP A 28 19.29 -1.95 13.98
C ASP A 28 18.23 -2.20 15.05
N ALA A 29 16.97 -2.40 14.62
CA ALA A 29 15.86 -2.60 15.54
C ALA A 29 15.90 -4.01 16.16
N PRO A 30 15.49 -4.17 17.44
CA PRO A 30 15.50 -5.46 18.13
C PRO A 30 14.74 -6.55 17.35
N GLU A 31 15.19 -7.79 17.46
CA GLU A 31 14.54 -8.95 16.87
C GLU A 31 13.06 -9.02 17.29
N GLY A 32 12.15 -9.21 16.33
CA GLY A 32 10.70 -9.20 16.56
C GLY A 32 10.00 -7.84 16.43
N SER A 33 10.72 -6.72 16.26
CA SER A 33 10.12 -5.38 16.07
C SER A 33 9.73 -5.03 14.62
N ARG A 34 10.15 -5.87 13.65
CA ARG A 34 9.92 -5.65 12.21
C ARG A 34 8.44 -5.80 11.88
N THR A 35 7.77 -4.66 11.71
CA THR A 35 6.31 -4.62 11.51
C THR A 35 5.93 -5.03 10.07
N ALA A 36 6.73 -4.70 9.05
CA ALA A 36 6.46 -5.07 7.66
C ALA A 36 7.67 -4.80 6.76
N GLY A 37 7.92 -5.66 5.78
CA GLY A 37 9.04 -5.53 4.84
C GLY A 37 8.69 -4.81 3.53
N ILE A 38 9.70 -4.66 2.66
CA ILE A 38 9.57 -3.98 1.35
C ILE A 38 8.43 -4.55 0.47
N ARG A 39 8.22 -5.88 0.51
CA ARG A 39 7.17 -6.55 -0.26
C ARG A 39 5.77 -6.13 0.19
N THR A 40 5.56 -6.01 1.50
CA THR A 40 4.27 -5.63 2.09
C THR A 40 3.87 -4.22 1.67
N PHE A 41 4.78 -3.25 1.76
CA PHE A 41 4.50 -1.87 1.34
C PHE A 41 4.35 -1.74 -0.17
N GLY A 42 5.13 -2.47 -0.98
CA GLY A 42 4.95 -2.52 -2.43
C GLY A 42 3.55 -3.00 -2.82
N ILE A 43 3.10 -4.13 -2.28
CA ILE A 43 1.76 -4.67 -2.55
C ILE A 43 0.66 -3.73 -2.01
N SER A 44 0.87 -3.11 -0.85
CA SER A 44 -0.08 -2.14 -0.28
C SER A 44 -0.25 -0.90 -1.16
N GLY A 45 0.85 -0.36 -1.69
CA GLY A 45 0.80 0.77 -2.63
C GLY A 45 0.08 0.41 -3.92
N LEU A 46 0.39 -0.75 -4.50
CA LEU A 46 -0.30 -1.24 -5.70
C LEU A 46 -1.80 -1.45 -5.45
N LEU A 47 -2.17 -2.02 -4.30
CA LEU A 47 -3.57 -2.20 -3.89
C LEU A 47 -4.31 -0.86 -3.82
N GLY A 48 -3.71 0.18 -3.24
CA GLY A 48 -4.30 1.52 -3.22
C GLY A 48 -4.53 2.09 -4.62
N GLY A 49 -3.57 1.92 -5.53
CA GLY A 49 -3.72 2.30 -6.94
C GLY A 49 -4.84 1.55 -7.66
N LEU A 50 -4.98 0.24 -7.36
CA LEU A 50 -6.04 -0.59 -7.93
C LEU A 50 -7.43 -0.19 -7.42
N ILE A 51 -7.57 0.06 -6.11
CA ILE A 51 -8.81 0.53 -5.50
C ILE A 51 -9.23 1.88 -6.10
N ALA A 52 -8.29 2.81 -6.30
CA ALA A 52 -8.56 4.09 -6.94
C ALA A 52 -9.01 3.93 -8.40
N ALA A 53 -8.37 3.05 -9.17
CA ALA A 53 -8.76 2.75 -10.54
C ALA A 53 -10.16 2.12 -10.63
N LEU A 54 -10.52 1.25 -9.67
CA LEU A 54 -11.85 0.66 -9.59
C LEU A 54 -12.92 1.69 -9.19
N ALA A 55 -12.61 2.59 -8.26
CA ALA A 55 -13.53 3.65 -7.87
C ALA A 55 -13.85 4.59 -9.04
N ASP A 56 -12.83 4.93 -9.85
CA ASP A 56 -12.98 5.73 -11.08
C ASP A 56 -13.80 4.98 -12.15
N ALA A 57 -13.50 3.69 -12.38
CA ALA A 57 -14.21 2.88 -13.37
C ALA A 57 -15.70 2.63 -13.03
N LEU A 58 -16.05 2.64 -11.74
CA LEU A 58 -17.40 2.39 -11.25
C LEU A 58 -18.17 3.69 -10.92
N ASP A 59 -17.52 4.85 -11.07
CA ASP A 59 -18.03 6.16 -10.60
C ASP A 59 -18.52 6.12 -9.14
N ALA A 60 -17.79 5.38 -8.31
CA ALA A 60 -18.20 5.01 -6.96
C ALA A 60 -17.09 5.33 -5.96
N VAL A 61 -17.07 6.57 -5.46
CA VAL A 61 -16.10 7.01 -4.44
C VAL A 61 -16.16 6.17 -3.15
N SER A 62 -17.31 5.53 -2.88
CA SER A 62 -17.48 4.58 -1.78
C SER A 62 -16.54 3.38 -1.87
N VAL A 63 -16.14 2.96 -3.07
CA VAL A 63 -15.14 1.88 -3.26
C VAL A 63 -13.77 2.32 -2.76
N LEU A 64 -13.38 3.57 -3.01
CA LEU A 64 -12.13 4.13 -2.51
C LEU A 64 -12.13 4.23 -0.98
N VAL A 65 -13.19 4.83 -0.43
CA VAL A 65 -13.34 5.02 1.02
C VAL A 65 -13.43 3.67 1.73
N GLY A 66 -14.28 2.76 1.24
CA GLY A 66 -14.45 1.42 1.81
C GLY A 66 -13.18 0.59 1.72
N GLY A 67 -12.51 0.59 0.57
CA GLY A 67 -11.24 -0.10 0.38
C GLY A 67 -10.15 0.42 1.31
N PHE A 68 -10.05 1.75 1.48
CA PHE A 68 -9.12 2.35 2.44
C PHE A 68 -9.43 1.97 3.89
N ILE A 69 -10.71 2.03 4.30
CA ILE A 69 -11.13 1.65 5.66
C ILE A 69 -10.81 0.18 5.94
N VAL A 70 -11.12 -0.73 5.02
CA VAL A 70 -10.83 -2.17 5.17
C VAL A 70 -9.33 -2.40 5.26
N PHE A 71 -8.54 -1.79 4.37
CA PHE A 71 -7.08 -1.90 4.43
C PHE A 71 -6.53 -1.36 5.75
N ALA A 72 -6.96 -0.17 6.17
CA ALA A 72 -6.50 0.46 7.41
C ALA A 72 -6.86 -0.38 8.64
N ALA A 73 -8.06 -0.96 8.68
CA ALA A 73 -8.48 -1.84 9.76
C ALA A 73 -7.61 -3.10 9.85
N ILE A 74 -7.36 -3.78 8.73
CA ILE A 74 -6.51 -4.98 8.68
C ILE A 74 -5.06 -4.62 9.05
N PHE A 75 -4.55 -3.52 8.51
CA PHE A 75 -3.17 -3.09 8.75
C PHE A 75 -2.95 -2.67 10.21
N ALA A 76 -3.94 -2.01 10.83
CA ALA A 76 -3.91 -1.68 12.25
C ALA A 76 -3.97 -2.95 13.13
N TRP A 77 -4.79 -3.93 12.74
CA TRP A 77 -4.91 -5.20 13.45
C TRP A 77 -3.61 -6.01 13.42
N TYR A 78 -2.83 -5.94 12.35
CA TYR A 78 -1.60 -6.72 12.21
C TYR A 78 -0.58 -6.52 13.35
N LYS A 79 -0.65 -5.39 14.08
CA LYS A 79 0.27 -5.06 15.17
C LYS A 79 -0.34 -5.30 16.57
N VAL A 80 -1.62 -5.66 16.66
CA VAL A 80 -2.30 -6.02 17.92
C VAL A 80 -2.12 -7.51 18.16
#